data_AF-A0A8J5CH32-F1
#
_entry.id   AF-A0A8J5CH32-F1
#
_cell.length_a   1.000
_cell.length_b   1.000
_cell.length_c   1.000
_cell.angle_alpha   90.00
_cell.angle_beta   90.00
_cell.angle_gamma   90.00
#
_symmetry.space_group_name_H-M   'P 1'
#
loop_
_entity.id
_entity.type
_entity.pdbx_description
1 polymer ?
#
loop_
_entity_poly.entity_id
_entity_poly.type
_entity_poly.pdbx_seq_one_letter_code
_entity_poly.pdbx_strand_id
1 'polypeptide(L)'
;MRAGSRANEETEVLPSSYICMTTTKLSRRLTCHLTSGVPKSHLLEKHGITITRKFLEENTEMVDMCADVRRLPILEALYIKDINPKLNVQTYELQALPSMRRKKGSDIQPTETQSKEEQKSSTNERRPLTREAARLLLK
;
A
#
# COMPACT_ATOMS: atom_id res chain seq x y z
N MET A 1 15.54 -39.60 -26.73
CA MET A 1 16.05 -38.77 -25.62
C MET A 1 16.11 -37.32 -26.11
N ARG A 2 15.14 -36.48 -25.73
CA ARG A 2 15.15 -35.04 -26.07
C ARG A 2 15.64 -34.26 -24.86
N ALA A 3 16.79 -33.61 -25.00
CA ALA A 3 17.29 -32.66 -24.04
C ALA A 3 16.35 -31.43 -24.05
N GLY A 4 15.65 -31.22 -22.94
CA GLY A 4 14.88 -30.00 -22.72
C GLY A 4 15.83 -28.86 -22.41
N SER A 5 15.92 -27.91 -23.33
CA SER A 5 16.60 -26.63 -23.15
C SER A 5 15.93 -25.87 -22.01
N ARG A 6 16.53 -25.94 -20.83
CA ARG A 6 16.12 -25.16 -19.66
C ARG A 6 16.71 -23.77 -19.88
N ALA A 7 15.91 -22.86 -20.44
CA ALA A 7 16.26 -21.45 -20.47
C ALA A 7 16.45 -21.02 -19.01
N ASN A 8 17.72 -20.78 -18.63
CA ASN A 8 18.03 -20.00 -17.46
C ASN A 8 17.59 -18.58 -17.82
N GLU A 9 16.33 -18.28 -17.53
CA GLU A 9 15.86 -16.92 -17.40
C GLU A 9 16.58 -16.38 -16.16
N GLU A 10 17.79 -15.85 -16.37
CA GLU A 10 18.52 -15.06 -15.39
C GLU A 10 17.62 -13.87 -15.07
N THR A 11 16.74 -14.07 -14.09
CA THR A 11 15.89 -13.02 -13.55
C THR A 11 16.80 -11.99 -12.89
N GLU A 12 17.26 -11.01 -13.66
CA GLU A 12 17.77 -9.76 -13.10
C GLU A 12 16.72 -9.28 -12.11
N VAL A 13 17.09 -9.25 -10.82
CA VAL A 13 16.23 -8.75 -9.76
C VAL A 13 16.07 -7.26 -10.01
N LEU A 14 15.03 -6.89 -10.76
CA LEU A 14 14.71 -5.49 -10.95
C LEU A 14 14.41 -4.89 -9.58
N PRO A 15 14.95 -3.68 -9.29
CA PRO A 15 14.74 -3.04 -7.99
C PRO A 15 13.24 -2.86 -7.77
N SER A 16 12.70 -3.55 -6.76
CA SER A 16 11.28 -3.53 -6.43
C SER A 16 11.08 -2.59 -5.23
N SER A 17 10.44 -1.45 -5.47
CA SER A 17 10.14 -0.51 -4.39
C SER A 17 8.81 -0.84 -3.74
N TYR A 18 8.74 -0.66 -2.42
CA TYR A 18 7.51 -0.72 -1.63
C TYR A 18 7.46 0.47 -0.67
N ILE A 19 6.34 1.17 -0.66
CA ILE A 19 6.14 2.34 0.20
C ILE A 19 5.05 2.02 1.21
N CYS A 20 5.25 2.41 2.47
CA CYS A 20 4.17 2.31 3.42
C CYS A 20 4.21 3.36 4.52
N MET A 21 3.06 3.63 5.13
CA MET A 21 3.00 4.34 6.40
C MET A 21 2.98 3.36 7.58
N THR A 22 3.52 3.79 8.72
CA THR A 22 3.36 3.08 9.98
C THR A 22 3.05 4.06 11.10
N THR A 23 2.14 3.69 11.99
CA THR A 23 1.89 4.42 13.24
C THR A 23 2.57 3.75 14.43
N THR A 24 3.31 2.67 14.18
CA THR A 24 4.09 1.91 15.15
C THR A 24 5.58 2.05 14.88
N LYS A 25 6.41 1.64 15.84
CA LYS A 25 7.88 1.61 15.65
C LYS A 25 8.25 0.87 14.37
N LEU A 26 9.23 1.39 13.64
CA LEU A 26 9.74 0.76 12.42
C LEU A 26 10.10 -0.72 12.65
N SER A 27 10.75 -1.04 13.77
CA SER A 27 11.10 -2.41 14.16
C SER A 27 9.89 -3.36 14.24
N ARG A 28 8.73 -2.89 14.70
CA ARG A 28 7.48 -3.65 14.72
C ARG A 28 6.97 -3.86 13.30
N ARG A 29 6.99 -2.81 12.47
CA ARG A 29 6.55 -2.87 11.07
C ARG A 29 7.39 -3.85 10.25
N LEU A 30 8.71 -3.83 10.40
CA LEU A 30 9.62 -4.79 9.75
C LEU A 30 9.31 -6.23 10.18
N THR A 31 9.02 -6.44 11.47
CA THR A 31 8.62 -7.76 11.97
C THR A 31 7.32 -8.23 11.30
N CYS A 32 6.32 -7.36 11.15
CA CYS A 32 5.09 -7.69 10.43
C CYS A 32 5.36 -8.03 8.96
N HIS A 33 6.29 -7.32 8.30
CA HIS A 33 6.69 -7.65 6.94
C HIS A 33 7.38 -9.02 6.82
N LEU A 34 8.19 -9.38 7.82
CA LEU A 34 8.85 -10.67 7.91
C LEU A 34 7.89 -11.83 8.21
N THR A 35 6.82 -11.60 8.97
CA THR A 35 5.85 -12.66 9.27
C THR A 35 4.92 -12.91 8.10
N SER A 36 4.30 -11.86 7.56
CA SER A 36 3.18 -11.98 6.61
C SER A 36 2.99 -10.73 5.74
N GLY A 37 4.07 -10.07 5.33
CA GLY A 37 3.99 -8.85 4.52
C GLY A 37 4.02 -9.08 3.01
N VAL A 38 3.51 -8.09 2.27
CA VAL A 38 3.62 -8.02 0.81
C VAL A 38 5.06 -8.21 0.30
N PRO A 39 6.11 -7.57 0.89
CA PRO A 39 7.49 -7.81 0.46
C PRO A 39 7.90 -9.28 0.53
N LYS A 40 7.51 -9.98 1.62
CA LYS A 40 7.84 -11.41 1.82
C LYS A 40 7.19 -12.29 0.78
N SER A 41 5.88 -12.13 0.58
CA SER A 41 5.15 -12.91 -0.42
C SER A 41 5.75 -12.67 -1.81
N HIS A 42 6.00 -11.41 -2.17
CA HIS A 42 6.56 -11.07 -3.47
C HIS A 42 7.96 -11.67 -3.70
N LEU A 43 8.90 -11.47 -2.77
CA LEU A 43 10.26 -11.99 -2.92
C LEU A 43 10.30 -13.52 -2.94
N LEU A 44 9.46 -14.17 -2.15
CA LEU A 44 9.36 -15.63 -2.15
C LEU A 44 8.74 -16.16 -3.45
N GLU A 45 7.65 -15.57 -3.92
CA GLU A 45 6.90 -16.06 -5.09
C GLU A 45 7.57 -15.72 -6.42
N LYS A 46 8.15 -14.51 -6.54
CA LYS A 46 8.76 -14.05 -7.79
C LYS A 46 10.24 -14.37 -7.91
N HIS A 47 10.95 -14.43 -6.78
CA HIS A 47 12.41 -14.59 -6.78
C HIS A 47 12.89 -15.82 -6.01
N GLY A 48 12.00 -16.54 -5.29
CA GLY A 48 12.41 -17.65 -4.43
C GLY A 48 13.28 -17.23 -3.24
N ILE A 49 13.33 -15.93 -2.93
CA ILE A 49 14.22 -15.39 -1.89
C ILE A 49 13.49 -15.39 -0.54
N THR A 50 14.12 -16.01 0.45
CA THR A 50 13.64 -15.91 1.84
C THR A 50 14.17 -14.64 2.49
N ILE A 51 13.25 -13.74 2.86
CA ILE A 51 13.59 -12.50 3.54
C ILE A 51 14.10 -12.78 4.95
N THR A 52 15.20 -12.12 5.33
CA THR A 52 15.68 -12.06 6.71
C THR A 52 15.42 -10.69 7.32
N ARG A 53 15.47 -10.58 8.66
CA ARG A 53 15.32 -9.29 9.35
C ARG A 53 16.40 -8.28 8.95
N LYS A 54 17.66 -8.73 8.91
CA LYS A 54 18.81 -7.90 8.53
C LYS A 54 18.63 -7.34 7.11
N PHE A 55 18.16 -8.18 6.19
CA PHE A 55 17.88 -7.75 4.82
C PHE A 55 16.85 -6.61 4.79
N LEU A 56 15.76 -6.70 5.56
CA LEU A 56 14.78 -5.61 5.64
C LEU A 56 15.39 -4.33 6.24
N GLU A 57 16.21 -4.45 7.28
CA GLU A 57 16.83 -3.29 7.94
C GLU A 57 17.80 -2.55 7.01
N GLU A 58 18.59 -3.27 6.20
CA GLU A 58 19.52 -2.68 5.22
C GLU A 58 18.83 -2.06 4.01
N ASN A 59 17.61 -2.51 3.72
CA ASN A 59 16.83 -2.12 2.54
C ASN A 59 15.61 -1.25 2.89
N THR A 60 15.51 -0.74 4.12
CA THR A 60 14.44 0.18 4.54
C THR A 60 15.01 1.53 4.95
N GLU A 61 14.49 2.61 4.37
CA GLU A 61 14.78 3.99 4.72
C GLU A 61 13.51 4.71 5.20
N MET A 62 13.64 5.72 6.06
CA MET A 62 12.51 6.60 6.38
C MET A 62 12.50 7.77 5.40
N VAL A 63 11.35 8.04 4.78
CA VAL A 63 11.24 9.11 3.76
C VAL A 63 10.70 10.39 4.35
N ASP A 64 9.71 10.28 5.24
CA ASP A 64 9.06 11.44 5.82
C ASP A 64 8.56 11.13 7.22
N MET A 65 8.28 12.16 8.01
CA MET A 65 7.76 12.04 9.37
C MET A 65 6.64 13.05 9.57
N CYS A 66 5.51 12.58 10.11
CA CYS A 66 4.38 13.47 10.38
C CYS A 66 3.78 13.19 11.75
N ALA A 67 3.68 14.25 12.57
CA ALA A 67 3.02 14.15 13.87
C ALA A 67 1.51 13.90 13.76
N ASP A 68 0.85 14.39 12.70
CA ASP A 68 -0.58 14.14 12.48
C ASP A 68 -0.80 12.82 11.76
N VAL A 69 -1.31 11.83 12.51
CA VAL A 69 -1.61 10.48 12.01
C VAL A 69 -2.59 10.50 10.84
N ARG A 70 -3.48 11.48 10.76
CA ARG A 70 -4.46 11.59 9.67
C ARG A 70 -3.81 11.95 8.34
N ARG A 71 -2.63 12.58 8.37
CA ARG A 71 -1.86 12.95 7.19
C ARG A 71 -1.01 11.80 6.66
N LEU A 72 -0.68 10.80 7.48
CA LEU A 72 0.18 9.68 7.08
C LEU A 72 -0.39 8.88 5.88
N PRO A 73 -1.67 8.49 5.83
CA PRO A 73 -2.24 7.85 4.64
C PRO A 73 -2.20 8.75 3.40
N ILE A 74 -2.36 10.06 3.58
CA ILE A 74 -2.34 11.02 2.46
C ILE A 74 -0.92 11.10 1.89
N LEU A 75 0.08 11.23 2.76
CA LEU A 75 1.49 11.24 2.37
C LEU A 75 1.89 9.92 1.70
N GLU A 76 1.49 8.78 2.26
CA GLU A 76 1.69 7.47 1.63
C GLU A 76 1.09 7.43 0.22
N ALA A 77 -0.16 7.87 0.04
CA ALA A 77 -0.81 7.91 -1.25
C ALA A 77 -0.09 8.83 -2.25
N LEU A 78 0.40 9.99 -1.80
CA LEU A 78 1.19 10.91 -2.64
C LEU A 78 2.51 10.26 -3.07
N TYR A 79 3.25 9.67 -2.14
CA TYR A 79 4.50 8.97 -2.45
C TYR A 79 4.29 7.76 -3.38
N ILE A 80 3.23 6.99 -3.18
CA ILE A 80 2.87 5.89 -4.09
C ILE A 80 2.53 6.43 -5.47
N LYS A 81 1.77 7.53 -5.56
CA LYS A 81 1.41 8.15 -6.83
C LYS A 81 2.63 8.67 -7.58
N ASP A 82 3.56 9.32 -6.87
CA ASP A 82 4.72 9.98 -7.48
C ASP A 82 5.80 8.97 -7.89
N ILE A 83 6.06 7.95 -7.06
CA ILE A 83 7.11 6.94 -7.30
C ILE A 83 6.58 5.74 -8.10
N ASN A 84 5.27 5.49 -8.05
CA ASN A 84 4.59 4.36 -8.68
C ASN A 84 5.23 2.97 -8.41
N PRO A 85 5.45 2.59 -7.13
CA PRO A 85 6.05 1.31 -6.78
C PRO A 85 5.16 0.12 -7.18
N LYS A 86 5.72 -0.84 -7.94
CA LYS A 86 5.01 -2.04 -8.42
C LYS A 86 4.42 -2.88 -7.29
N LEU A 87 5.05 -2.89 -6.10
CA LEU A 87 4.59 -3.68 -4.95
C LEU A 87 3.38 -3.08 -4.23
N ASN A 88 3.04 -1.82 -4.50
CA ASN A 88 1.87 -1.18 -3.92
C ASN A 88 0.61 -1.34 -4.79
N VAL A 89 0.74 -1.90 -5.99
CA VAL A 89 -0.39 -2.16 -6.86
C VAL A 89 -1.22 -3.30 -6.28
N GLN A 90 -2.44 -2.99 -5.83
CA GLN A 90 -3.41 -4.00 -5.45
C GLN A 90 -4.08 -4.52 -6.72
N THR A 91 -3.93 -5.81 -7.01
CA THR A 91 -4.50 -6.47 -8.19
C THR A 91 -5.91 -7.01 -7.97
N TYR A 92 -6.46 -6.88 -6.75
CA TYR A 92 -7.82 -7.31 -6.49
C TYR A 92 -8.78 -6.44 -7.30
N GLU A 93 -9.47 -7.08 -8.23
CA GLU A 93 -10.62 -6.51 -8.90
C GLU A 93 -11.57 -6.04 -7.80
N LEU A 94 -11.70 -4.71 -7.66
CA LEU A 94 -12.70 -4.11 -6.80
C LEU A 94 -14.02 -4.67 -7.30
N GLN A 95 -14.52 -5.76 -6.69
CA GLN A 95 -15.89 -6.19 -6.84
C GLN A 95 -16.69 -4.92 -6.61
N ALA A 96 -17.23 -4.38 -7.71
CA ALA A 96 -17.71 -3.01 -7.75
C ALA A 96 -18.56 -2.81 -6.49
N LEU A 97 -18.24 -1.77 -5.71
CA LEU A 97 -19.03 -1.43 -4.53
C LEU A 97 -20.51 -1.60 -4.90
N PRO A 98 -21.36 -2.16 -4.04
CA PRO A 98 -22.77 -2.38 -4.41
C PRO A 98 -23.43 -1.12 -5.01
N SER A 99 -22.97 0.08 -4.61
CA SER A 99 -23.35 1.39 -5.14
C SER A 99 -22.90 1.70 -6.58
N MET A 100 -21.89 1.02 -7.10
CA MET A 100 -21.36 1.15 -8.46
C MET A 100 -21.99 0.16 -9.45
N ARG A 101 -22.92 -0.72 -9.02
CA ARG A 101 -23.78 -1.47 -9.93
C ARG A 101 -24.69 -0.49 -10.64
N ARG A 102 -24.27 0.01 -11.81
CA ARG A 102 -25.13 0.81 -12.69
C ARG A 102 -26.36 -0.04 -13.01
N LYS A 103 -27.53 0.36 -12.48
CA LYS A 103 -28.83 -0.21 -12.84
C LYS A 103 -28.98 0.04 -14.35
N LYS A 104 -28.96 -1.02 -15.15
CA LYS A 104 -29.22 -0.92 -16.58
C LYS A 104 -30.67 -0.42 -16.74
N GLY A 105 -30.82 0.64 -17.52
CA GLY A 105 -31.98 1.56 -17.61
C GLY A 105 -33.37 0.98 -17.34
N SER A 106 -34.12 1.72 -16.53
CA SER A 106 -35.56 1.88 -16.71
C SER A 106 -35.81 3.38 -16.80
N ASP A 107 -36.25 3.84 -17.97
CA ASP A 107 -36.82 5.17 -18.18
C ASP A 107 -37.87 5.49 -17.10
N ILE A 108 -37.91 6.75 -16.65
CA ILE A 108 -39.09 7.59 -16.37
C ILE A 108 -38.68 8.80 -15.49
N GLN A 109 -38.71 9.96 -16.15
CA GLN A 109 -38.95 11.37 -15.77
C GLN A 109 -38.73 11.97 -14.35
N PRO A 110 -38.42 13.29 -14.29
CA PRO A 110 -37.92 13.97 -13.09
C PRO A 110 -39.05 14.50 -12.20
N THR A 111 -38.81 14.51 -10.88
CA THR A 111 -39.61 15.31 -9.94
C THR A 111 -38.67 15.98 -8.94
N GLU A 112 -38.74 17.31 -8.92
CA GLU A 112 -38.08 18.22 -7.99
C GLU A 112 -38.61 18.00 -6.56
N THR A 113 -37.75 18.04 -5.53
CA THR A 113 -38.08 18.69 -4.24
C THR A 113 -36.78 19.00 -3.46
N GLN A 114 -36.80 20.13 -2.76
CA GLN A 114 -35.71 20.94 -2.23
C GLN A 114 -35.13 20.49 -0.87
N SER A 115 -33.84 20.84 -0.66
CA SER A 115 -33.14 21.33 0.55
C SER A 115 -33.35 20.67 1.94
N LYS A 116 -32.23 20.36 2.62
CA LYS A 116 -31.80 21.03 3.89
C LYS A 116 -30.40 20.60 4.35
N GLU A 117 -29.65 21.60 4.79
CA GLU A 117 -28.37 21.53 5.53
C GLU A 117 -28.54 20.84 6.89
N GLU A 118 -27.46 20.24 7.42
CA GLU A 118 -26.99 20.56 8.78
C GLU A 118 -25.60 19.99 9.08
N GLN A 119 -24.73 20.86 9.59
CA GLN A 119 -23.38 20.61 10.09
C GLN A 119 -23.42 20.04 11.52
N LYS A 120 -22.38 19.29 11.94
CA LYS A 120 -21.81 19.47 13.30
C LYS A 120 -20.41 18.88 13.47
N SER A 121 -19.57 19.75 14.01
CA SER A 121 -18.22 19.60 14.51
C SER A 121 -18.14 18.75 15.79
N SER A 122 -17.02 18.05 16.00
CA SER A 122 -16.44 17.98 17.35
C SER A 122 -14.93 17.72 17.30
N THR A 123 -14.18 18.73 17.72
CA THR A 123 -12.79 18.69 18.17
C THR A 123 -12.65 17.78 19.39
N ASN A 124 -11.60 16.94 19.42
CA ASN A 124 -11.09 16.42 20.69
C ASN A 124 -9.57 16.26 20.60
N GLU A 125 -8.88 16.98 21.48
CA GLU A 125 -7.44 17.09 21.56
C GLU A 125 -6.77 15.76 21.89
N ARG A 126 -5.66 15.45 21.23
CA ARG A 126 -4.73 14.39 21.66
C ARG A 126 -3.30 14.88 21.58
N ARG A 127 -2.63 14.79 22.74
CA ARG A 127 -1.21 15.06 23.00
C ARG A 127 -0.30 14.44 21.93
N PRO A 128 0.80 15.10 21.53
CA PRO A 128 1.64 14.59 20.47
C PRO A 128 2.54 13.46 20.99
N LEU A 129 2.44 12.29 20.36
CA LEU A 129 3.54 11.36 20.24
C LEU A 129 3.97 11.39 18.78
N THR A 130 5.18 11.88 18.50
CA THR A 130 5.79 12.00 17.17
C THR A 130 5.95 10.62 16.51
N ARG A 131 5.55 10.46 15.23
CA ARG A 131 5.54 9.16 14.50
C ARG A 131 5.86 9.31 12.99
N GLU A 132 6.31 8.24 12.34
CA GLU A 132 7.21 8.21 11.16
C GLU A 132 6.65 7.46 9.93
N ALA A 133 7.01 7.85 8.70
CA ALA A 133 6.71 7.13 7.45
C ALA A 133 7.99 6.50 6.83
N ALA A 134 7.87 5.29 6.28
CA ALA A 134 9.03 4.48 5.85
C ALA A 134 8.89 3.89 4.43
N ARG A 135 9.96 3.96 3.66
CA ARG A 135 10.11 3.38 2.33
C ARG A 135 11.06 2.21 2.38
N LEU A 136 10.67 1.13 1.72
CA LEU A 136 11.48 -0.06 1.60
C LEU A 136 11.95 -0.20 0.15
N LEU A 137 13.25 -0.12 -0.05
CA LEU A 137 13.94 -0.28 -1.32
C LEU A 137 14.49 -1.70 -1.41
N LEU A 138 13.77 -2.64 -2.02
CA LEU A 138 14.33 -3.97 -2.27
C LEU A 138 15.31 -3.86 -3.45
N LYS A 139 16.59 -3.99 -3.14
CA LYS A 139 17.68 -4.10 -4.11
C LYS A 139 17.84 -5.53 -4.61
#